data_AF-A0A661QMK8-F1
#
_entry.id   AF-A0A661QMK8-F1
#
_cell.length_a   1.000
_cell.length_b   1.000
_cell.length_c   1.000
_cell.angle_alpha   90.00
_cell.angle_beta   90.00
_cell.angle_gamma   90.00
#
_symmetry.space_group_name_H-M   'P 1'
#
loop_
_entity.id
_entity.type
_entity.pdbx_description
1 polymer ?
#
loop_
_entity_poly.entity_id
_entity_poly.type
_entity_poly.pdbx_seq_one_letter_code
_entity_poly.pdbx_strand_id
1 'polypeptide(L)'
;MEPRRVSQFGKVFDNMKKKQLTYIFLFPLFFIFLSTGCAHRPATSPQAVLEDLQNDQDRQITTDEMEHISSDPEMKDKSDEDFFEEEFEEDKLQVADPLFPWNRAMFHFNDKLYFWALKPLARGYKAVTPDFFRTGVKNFFRNITTPIRLVNCILQGKGNAAAIEFSRFIVNTTIGVLGFRRPADELPQFAPPDAEDLGQTLGNYGLGNGFYIVWPILGPSTLRDSIGRAGDFFLDPVSYVEPTEASLGIRGFDTVNNTSFRIGDYESFKKSAIDPYTALRDVYLQVRENKIKNNF
;
A
#
# COMPACT_ATOMS: atom_id res chain seq x y z
N MET A 1 13.52 48.07 -3.70
CA MET A 1 12.68 46.89 -3.38
C MET A 1 13.26 45.70 -4.14
N GLU A 2 13.89 44.78 -3.41
CA GLU A 2 14.87 43.82 -3.91
C GLU A 2 14.30 42.61 -4.68
N PRO A 3 15.00 42.11 -5.72
CA PRO A 3 14.64 40.94 -6.51
C PRO A 3 15.09 39.60 -5.88
N ARG A 4 14.96 39.41 -4.56
CA ARG A 4 15.43 38.18 -3.88
C ARG A 4 14.47 36.98 -3.98
N ARG A 5 13.20 37.16 -4.36
CA ARG A 5 12.19 36.08 -4.35
C ARG A 5 12.23 35.14 -5.57
N VAL A 6 12.73 35.58 -6.72
CA VAL A 6 12.80 34.74 -7.93
C VAL A 6 13.96 33.71 -7.83
N SER A 7 14.96 33.98 -6.99
CA SER A 7 16.15 33.13 -6.83
C SER A 7 15.87 31.78 -6.17
N GLN A 8 14.90 31.67 -5.26
CA GLN A 8 14.67 30.42 -4.52
C GLN A 8 13.92 29.37 -5.36
N PHE A 9 12.95 29.79 -6.17
CA PHE A 9 12.25 28.88 -7.07
C PHE A 9 13.18 28.30 -8.15
N GLY A 10 14.08 29.13 -8.71
CA GLY A 10 15.09 28.66 -9.66
C GLY A 10 16.04 27.61 -9.06
N LYS A 11 16.47 27.81 -7.81
CA LYS A 11 17.30 26.85 -7.09
C LYS A 11 16.59 25.51 -6.85
N VAL A 12 15.30 25.54 -6.49
CA VAL A 12 14.50 24.31 -6.35
C VAL A 12 14.41 23.56 -7.67
N PHE A 13 14.20 24.27 -8.79
CA PHE A 13 14.10 23.67 -10.11
C PHE A 13 15.44 23.11 -10.62
N ASP A 14 16.54 23.81 -10.38
CA ASP A 14 17.89 23.35 -10.73
C ASP A 14 18.32 22.15 -9.88
N ASN A 15 17.99 22.15 -8.58
CA ASN A 15 18.24 21.01 -7.70
C ASN A 15 17.37 19.81 -8.07
N MET A 16 16.13 20.04 -8.49
CA MET A 16 15.24 19.00 -9.03
C MET A 16 15.87 18.33 -10.26
N LYS A 17 16.39 19.12 -11.21
CA LYS A 17 17.09 18.58 -12.39
C LYS A 17 18.37 17.82 -12.02
N LYS A 18 19.19 18.36 -11.11
CA LYS A 18 20.44 17.70 -10.69
C LYS A 18 20.20 16.37 -9.99
N LYS A 19 19.25 16.32 -9.04
CA LYS A 19 18.90 15.07 -8.34
C LYS A 19 18.29 14.03 -9.28
N GLN A 20 17.35 14.44 -10.15
CA GLN A 20 16.81 13.56 -11.19
C GLN A 20 17.94 12.94 -12.02
N LEU A 21 18.89 13.77 -12.48
CA LEU A 21 20.03 13.29 -13.26
C LEU A 21 20.92 12.32 -12.46
N THR A 22 21.28 12.65 -11.22
CA THR A 22 22.12 11.78 -10.36
C THR A 22 21.46 10.43 -10.07
N TYR A 23 20.15 10.41 -9.82
CA TYR A 23 19.43 9.17 -9.54
C TYR A 23 19.17 8.34 -10.81
N ILE A 24 18.90 8.97 -11.95
CA ILE A 24 18.80 8.30 -13.27
C ILE A 24 20.11 7.57 -13.61
N PHE A 25 21.27 8.08 -13.16
CA PHE A 25 22.56 7.40 -13.37
C PHE A 25 22.88 6.33 -12.31
N LEU A 26 22.36 6.43 -11.07
CA LEU A 26 22.57 5.42 -10.02
C LEU A 26 21.60 4.23 -10.09
N PHE A 27 20.39 4.44 -10.61
CA PHE A 27 19.33 3.43 -10.69
C PHE A 27 19.61 2.24 -11.64
N PRO A 28 20.20 2.41 -12.84
CA PRO A 28 20.46 1.27 -13.74
C PRO A 28 21.64 0.39 -13.27
N LEU A 29 22.54 0.91 -12.42
CA LEU A 29 23.67 0.14 -11.90
C LEU A 29 23.24 -0.94 -10.88
N PHE A 30 22.09 -0.75 -10.23
CA PHE A 30 21.50 -1.73 -9.31
C PHE A 30 20.62 -2.76 -10.05
N PHE A 31 20.05 -2.39 -11.21
CA PHE A 31 19.15 -3.26 -11.98
C PHE A 31 19.87 -4.32 -12.84
N ILE A 32 21.11 -4.06 -13.25
CA ILE A 32 21.91 -5.02 -14.05
C ILE A 32 22.29 -6.28 -13.23
N PHE A 33 22.21 -6.23 -11.89
CA PHE A 33 22.53 -7.38 -11.03
C PHE A 33 21.35 -8.31 -10.72
N LEU A 34 20.12 -7.99 -11.15
CA LEU A 34 18.90 -8.75 -10.80
C LEU A 34 18.22 -9.43 -12.00
N SER A 35 18.76 -9.31 -13.21
CA SER A 35 18.17 -9.91 -14.42
C SER A 35 18.63 -11.35 -14.72
N THR A 36 19.55 -11.92 -13.95
CA THR A 36 19.91 -13.36 -14.03
C THR A 36 19.09 -14.18 -13.06
N GLY A 37 17.79 -14.34 -13.35
CA GLY A 37 16.91 -15.14 -12.51
C GLY A 37 15.47 -15.31 -13.01
N CYS A 38 15.23 -15.32 -14.33
CA CYS A 38 13.91 -15.66 -14.87
C CYS A 38 13.79 -17.18 -15.05
N ALA A 39 13.23 -17.88 -14.05
CA ALA A 39 12.60 -19.18 -14.30
C ALA A 39 11.16 -18.93 -14.78
N HIS A 40 11.00 -18.92 -16.10
CA HIS A 40 9.72 -18.83 -16.80
C HIS A 40 8.90 -20.10 -16.55
N ARG A 41 7.76 -19.99 -15.86
CA ARG A 41 6.69 -21.01 -15.97
C ARG A 41 5.73 -20.54 -17.06
N PRO A 42 5.41 -21.38 -18.06
CA PRO A 42 4.51 -20.97 -19.13
C PRO A 42 3.09 -20.82 -18.56
N ALA A 43 2.39 -19.79 -19.03
CA ALA A 43 0.96 -19.62 -18.77
C ALA A 43 0.19 -20.80 -19.38
N THR A 44 -0.58 -21.50 -18.55
CA THR A 44 -1.52 -22.53 -19.01
C THR A 44 -2.53 -21.88 -19.94
N SER A 45 -2.64 -22.39 -21.18
CA SER A 45 -3.55 -21.86 -22.18
C SER A 45 -5.01 -22.15 -21.80
N PRO A 46 -5.98 -21.29 -22.19
CA PRO A 46 -7.41 -21.50 -21.89
C PRO A 46 -7.98 -22.83 -22.38
N GLN A 47 -7.30 -23.51 -23.30
CA GLN A 47 -7.70 -24.81 -23.83
C GLN A 47 -7.42 -25.97 -22.86
N ALA A 48 -6.36 -25.87 -22.03
CA ALA A 48 -6.05 -26.91 -21.04
C ALA A 48 -7.00 -26.89 -19.83
N VAL A 49 -7.64 -25.75 -19.55
CA VAL A 49 -8.69 -25.62 -18.53
C VAL A 49 -10.01 -26.23 -19.00
N LEU A 50 -10.29 -26.18 -20.29
CA LEU A 50 -11.50 -26.77 -20.87
C LEU A 50 -11.44 -28.30 -20.95
N GLU A 51 -10.25 -28.88 -21.18
CA GLU A 51 -10.05 -30.34 -21.15
C GLU A 51 -10.25 -30.92 -19.74
N ASP A 52 -9.85 -30.21 -18.69
CA ASP A 52 -9.99 -30.67 -17.30
C ASP A 52 -11.46 -30.63 -16.83
N LEU A 53 -12.20 -29.58 -17.24
CA LEU A 53 -13.64 -29.46 -16.95
C LEU A 53 -14.49 -30.50 -17.69
N GLN A 54 -14.06 -30.97 -18.86
CA GLN A 54 -14.76 -32.01 -19.61
C GLN A 54 -14.51 -33.41 -19.01
N ASN A 55 -13.33 -33.64 -18.43
CA ASN A 55 -12.96 -34.93 -17.84
C ASN A 55 -13.63 -35.19 -16.48
N ASP A 56 -14.09 -34.13 -15.80
CA ASP A 56 -14.81 -34.21 -14.53
C ASP A 56 -16.32 -34.47 -14.73
N GLN A 57 -16.89 -34.00 -15.86
CA GLN A 57 -18.29 -34.26 -16.21
C GLN A 57 -18.55 -35.70 -16.68
N ASP A 58 -17.56 -36.39 -17.25
CA ASP A 58 -17.69 -37.79 -17.69
C ASP A 58 -17.62 -38.82 -16.54
N ARG A 59 -17.34 -38.39 -15.30
CA ARG A 59 -17.26 -39.28 -14.13
C ARG A 59 -18.52 -39.31 -13.26
N GLN A 60 -19.56 -38.53 -13.61
CA GLN A 60 -20.82 -38.47 -12.87
C GLN A 60 -22.06 -38.66 -13.75
N ILE A 61 -22.10 -39.65 -14.64
CA ILE A 61 -23.39 -40.18 -15.13
C ILE A 61 -23.30 -41.70 -15.35
N THR A 62 -23.58 -42.47 -14.30
CA THR A 62 -24.40 -43.69 -14.43
C THR A 62 -25.41 -43.67 -13.29
N THR A 63 -26.51 -42.97 -13.52
CA THR A 63 -27.81 -43.32 -12.93
C THR A 63 -28.21 -44.69 -13.45
N ASP A 64 -27.90 -45.71 -12.69
CA ASP A 64 -28.75 -46.90 -12.57
C ASP A 64 -28.48 -47.49 -11.18
N GLU A 65 -29.55 -47.93 -10.52
CA GLU A 65 -29.60 -48.49 -9.16
C GLU A 65 -29.71 -47.47 -8.00
N MET A 66 -30.66 -46.53 -8.15
CA MET A 66 -31.54 -46.21 -7.01
C MET A 66 -32.53 -47.38 -6.81
N GLU A 67 -32.20 -48.36 -5.99
CA GLU A 67 -33.18 -49.14 -5.21
C GLU A 67 -32.46 -50.11 -4.26
N HIS A 68 -32.29 -49.73 -2.99
CA HIS A 68 -32.65 -50.55 -1.83
C HIS A 68 -32.11 -50.00 -0.49
N ILE A 69 -33.05 -49.81 0.45
CA ILE A 69 -32.93 -50.05 1.90
C ILE A 69 -32.29 -48.94 2.75
N SER A 70 -33.16 -48.04 3.21
CA SER A 70 -33.58 -47.91 4.63
C SER A 70 -32.54 -48.07 5.75
N SER A 71 -32.53 -47.02 6.58
CA SER A 71 -32.35 -46.98 8.04
C SER A 71 -30.94 -47.17 8.63
N ASP A 72 -30.26 -46.06 8.89
CA ASP A 72 -29.40 -45.91 10.07
C ASP A 72 -29.32 -44.43 10.53
N PRO A 73 -29.64 -44.04 11.78
CA PRO A 73 -29.73 -42.64 12.20
C PRO A 73 -28.41 -42.04 12.76
N GLU A 74 -27.27 -42.73 12.67
CA GLU A 74 -26.01 -42.30 13.32
C GLU A 74 -25.06 -41.44 12.46
N MET A 75 -25.41 -41.08 11.23
CA MET A 75 -24.52 -40.33 10.34
C MET A 75 -25.01 -38.88 10.13
N LYS A 76 -25.06 -38.08 11.20
CA LYS A 76 -25.46 -36.66 11.11
C LYS A 76 -24.49 -35.66 11.74
N ASP A 77 -23.34 -36.11 12.23
CA ASP A 77 -22.47 -35.28 13.07
C ASP A 77 -21.06 -35.08 12.51
N LYS A 78 -20.83 -35.41 11.24
CA LYS A 78 -19.51 -35.21 10.57
C LYS A 78 -19.56 -34.36 9.31
N SER A 79 -20.73 -34.20 8.70
CA SER A 79 -20.89 -33.38 7.48
C SER A 79 -20.84 -31.88 7.77
N ASP A 80 -21.20 -31.48 8.99
CA ASP A 80 -21.40 -30.08 9.34
C ASP A 80 -20.13 -29.45 9.93
N GLU A 81 -19.05 -30.21 10.17
CA GLU A 81 -17.75 -29.61 10.49
C GLU A 81 -16.92 -29.39 9.22
N ASP A 82 -16.87 -30.38 8.32
CA ASP A 82 -16.13 -30.29 7.06
C ASP A 82 -16.71 -29.22 6.11
N PHE A 83 -18.04 -29.06 6.04
CA PHE A 83 -18.69 -28.04 5.20
C PHE A 83 -18.48 -26.61 5.73
N PHE A 84 -18.28 -26.45 7.04
CA PHE A 84 -17.99 -25.15 7.64
C PHE A 84 -16.49 -24.82 7.60
N GLU A 85 -15.58 -25.78 7.45
CA GLU A 85 -14.16 -25.48 7.25
C GLU A 85 -13.85 -25.02 5.82
N GLU A 86 -14.52 -25.57 4.80
CA GLU A 86 -14.30 -25.18 3.41
C GLU A 86 -14.76 -23.74 3.08
N GLU A 87 -15.83 -23.24 3.72
CA GLU A 87 -16.32 -21.86 3.49
C GLU A 87 -15.45 -20.79 4.20
N PHE A 88 -14.53 -21.19 5.08
CA PHE A 88 -13.58 -20.30 5.77
C PHE A 88 -12.13 -20.42 5.30
N GLU A 89 -11.85 -21.20 4.24
CA GLU A 89 -10.60 -21.05 3.49
C GLU A 89 -10.67 -19.79 2.62
N GLU A 90 -10.64 -18.62 3.27
CA GLU A 90 -10.20 -17.40 2.61
C GLU A 90 -8.82 -17.73 2.01
N ASP A 91 -8.70 -17.73 0.68
CA ASP A 91 -7.45 -17.94 -0.06
C ASP A 91 -6.35 -17.07 0.57
N LYS A 92 -5.62 -17.62 1.54
CA LYS A 92 -4.61 -16.85 2.28
C LYS A 92 -3.57 -16.52 1.24
N LEU A 93 -3.39 -15.23 0.98
CA LEU A 93 -2.36 -14.74 0.06
C LEU A 93 -0.99 -15.18 0.58
N GLN A 94 -0.51 -16.32 0.11
CA GLN A 94 0.79 -16.87 0.51
C GLN A 94 1.88 -16.18 -0.30
N VAL A 95 2.46 -15.12 0.26
CA VAL A 95 3.65 -14.46 -0.29
C VAL A 95 4.90 -15.05 0.35
N ALA A 96 5.90 -15.35 -0.48
CA ALA A 96 7.16 -15.90 -0.02
C ALA A 96 7.88 -14.95 0.96
N ASP A 97 8.40 -15.52 2.05
CA ASP A 97 9.15 -14.81 3.09
C ASP A 97 10.56 -15.40 3.27
N PRO A 98 11.43 -15.31 2.24
CA PRO A 98 12.80 -15.82 2.29
C PRO A 98 13.68 -15.06 3.29
N LEU A 99 13.30 -13.83 3.64
CA LEU A 99 14.03 -12.95 4.55
C LEU A 99 13.44 -12.97 5.97
N PHE A 100 12.76 -14.05 6.37
CA PHE A 100 12.11 -14.16 7.67
C PHE A 100 12.96 -13.69 8.86
N PRO A 101 14.26 -14.09 9.02
CA PRO A 101 15.07 -13.62 10.14
C PRO A 101 15.26 -12.10 10.15
N TRP A 102 15.50 -11.52 8.97
CA TRP A 102 15.63 -10.07 8.80
C TRP A 102 14.30 -9.36 9.09
N ASN A 103 13.22 -9.84 8.50
CA ASN A 103 11.90 -9.24 8.61
C ASN A 103 11.41 -9.22 10.07
N ARG A 104 11.62 -10.32 10.80
CA ARG A 104 11.29 -10.40 12.22
C ARG A 104 12.17 -9.47 13.07
N ALA A 105 13.46 -9.38 12.76
CA ALA A 105 14.36 -8.45 13.45
C ALA A 105 13.96 -6.98 13.22
N MET A 106 13.67 -6.60 11.97
CA MET A 106 13.22 -5.24 11.64
C MET A 106 11.83 -4.94 12.19
N PHE A 107 10.94 -5.93 12.26
CA PHE A 107 9.66 -5.81 12.96
C PHE A 107 9.88 -5.45 14.44
N HIS A 108 10.75 -6.17 15.15
CA HIS A 108 11.06 -5.86 16.54
C HIS A 108 11.74 -4.50 16.72
N PHE A 109 12.59 -4.10 15.78
CA PHE A 109 13.18 -2.76 15.77
C PHE A 109 12.09 -1.68 15.64
N ASN A 110 11.19 -1.82 14.68
CA ASN A 110 10.09 -0.88 14.45
C ASN A 110 9.10 -0.85 15.62
N ASP A 111 8.80 -2.01 16.22
CA ASP A 111 7.97 -2.14 17.41
C ASP A 111 8.56 -1.33 18.59
N LYS A 112 9.85 -1.52 18.88
CA LYS A 112 10.53 -0.74 19.92
C LYS A 112 10.55 0.75 19.60
N LEU A 113 10.86 1.11 18.35
CA LEU A 113 10.87 2.50 17.90
C LEU A 113 9.50 3.17 18.09
N TYR A 114 8.41 2.43 17.81
CA TYR A 114 7.06 2.91 18.05
C TYR A 114 6.84 3.24 19.54
N PHE A 115 7.10 2.28 20.42
CA PHE A 115 6.82 2.45 21.85
C PHE A 115 7.73 3.47 22.53
N TRP A 116 9.00 3.54 22.13
CA TRP A 116 10.02 4.33 22.83
C TRP A 116 10.18 5.74 22.28
N ALA A 117 9.91 5.96 20.99
CA ALA A 117 10.09 7.26 20.35
C ALA A 117 8.77 7.80 19.78
N LEU A 118 8.17 7.10 18.82
CA LEU A 118 7.08 7.68 18.03
C LEU A 118 5.83 7.95 18.88
N LYS A 119 5.43 7.00 19.73
CA LYS A 119 4.27 7.11 20.62
C LYS A 119 4.39 8.24 21.64
N PRO A 120 5.46 8.37 22.45
CA PRO A 120 5.57 9.48 23.39
C PRO A 120 5.64 10.83 22.67
N LEU A 121 6.33 10.93 21.53
CA LEU A 121 6.36 12.14 20.72
C LEU A 121 4.96 12.52 20.22
N ALA A 122 4.22 11.57 19.66
CA ALA A 122 2.86 11.79 19.17
C ALA A 122 1.89 12.18 20.29
N ARG A 123 2.03 11.59 21.50
CA ARG A 123 1.25 11.96 22.68
C ARG A 123 1.56 13.40 23.14
N GLY A 124 2.84 13.76 23.21
CA GLY A 124 3.26 15.11 23.56
C GLY A 124 2.73 16.14 22.55
N TYR A 125 2.88 15.85 21.26
CA TYR A 125 2.36 16.69 20.18
C TYR A 125 0.83 16.83 20.24
N LYS A 126 0.10 15.73 20.46
CA LYS A 126 -1.37 15.75 20.66
C LYS A 126 -1.77 16.63 21.87
N ALA A 127 -1.00 16.60 22.95
CA ALA A 127 -1.30 17.36 24.16
C ALA A 127 -1.12 18.88 23.97
N VAL A 128 -0.14 19.30 23.17
CA VAL A 128 0.17 20.74 22.98
C VAL A 128 -0.46 21.35 21.73
N THR A 129 -0.89 20.53 20.76
CA THR A 129 -1.41 21.01 19.47
C THR A 129 -2.89 20.65 19.28
N PRO A 130 -3.78 21.67 19.14
CA PRO A 130 -5.20 21.46 18.88
C PRO A 130 -5.50 20.66 17.61
N ASP A 131 -6.64 19.96 17.62
CA ASP A 131 -7.09 19.07 16.56
C ASP A 131 -7.15 19.73 15.18
N PHE A 132 -7.58 20.99 15.10
CA PHE A 132 -7.70 21.70 13.84
C PHE A 132 -6.33 21.95 13.17
N PHE A 133 -5.28 22.23 13.94
CA PHE A 133 -3.93 22.39 13.41
C PHE A 133 -3.38 21.06 12.92
N ARG A 134 -3.53 19.99 13.72
CA ARG A 134 -3.07 18.63 13.34
C ARG A 134 -3.76 18.13 12.08
N THR A 135 -5.06 18.42 11.96
CA THR A 135 -5.87 18.09 10.79
C THR A 135 -5.44 18.92 9.58
N GLY A 136 -5.17 20.21 9.77
CA GLY A 136 -4.65 21.07 8.72
C GLY A 136 -3.32 20.59 8.16
N VAL A 137 -2.38 20.21 9.03
CA VAL A 137 -1.09 19.62 8.62
C VAL A 137 -1.30 18.32 7.83
N LYS A 138 -2.15 17.42 8.33
CA LYS A 138 -2.49 16.16 7.64
C LYS A 138 -3.06 16.42 6.23
N ASN A 139 -3.93 17.42 6.11
CA ASN A 139 -4.53 17.81 4.83
C ASN A 139 -3.49 18.40 3.87
N PHE A 140 -2.59 19.25 4.38
CA PHE A 140 -1.50 19.83 3.60
C PHE A 140 -0.61 18.73 3.01
N PHE A 141 -0.15 17.77 3.81
CA PHE A 141 0.66 16.65 3.32
C PHE A 141 -0.08 15.78 2.30
N ARG A 142 -1.38 15.52 2.51
CA ARG A 142 -2.20 14.85 1.49
C ARG A 142 -2.25 15.65 0.19
N ASN A 143 -2.38 16.96 0.25
CA ASN A 143 -2.48 17.81 -0.93
C ASN A 143 -1.15 17.88 -1.71
N ILE A 144 -0.01 18.06 -1.05
CA ILE A 144 1.29 18.13 -1.74
C ILE A 144 1.73 16.80 -2.35
N THR A 145 1.24 15.67 -1.82
CA THR A 145 1.51 14.32 -2.36
C THR A 145 0.56 13.93 -3.49
N THR A 146 -0.32 14.83 -3.95
CA THR A 146 -1.23 14.57 -5.08
C THR A 146 -0.53 14.16 -6.38
N PRO A 147 0.66 14.69 -6.75
CA PRO A 147 1.34 14.26 -7.97
C PRO A 147 1.56 12.73 -8.05
N ILE A 148 1.87 12.09 -6.92
CA ILE A 148 2.02 10.63 -6.83
C ILE A 148 0.72 9.94 -7.23
N ARG A 149 -0.40 10.31 -6.60
CA ARG A 149 -1.71 9.70 -6.87
C ARG A 149 -2.20 9.99 -8.29
N LEU A 150 -2.04 11.23 -8.74
CA LEU A 150 -2.46 11.68 -10.06
C LEU A 150 -1.75 10.91 -11.18
N VAL A 151 -0.42 10.81 -11.11
CA VAL A 151 0.35 10.07 -12.11
C VAL A 151 -0.03 8.59 -12.10
N ASN A 152 -0.17 7.99 -10.92
CA ASN A 152 -0.55 6.58 -10.83
C ASN A 152 -1.99 6.31 -11.31
N CYS A 153 -2.95 7.21 -11.06
CA CYS A 153 -4.28 7.14 -11.68
C CYS A 153 -4.19 7.14 -13.21
N ILE A 154 -3.36 8.02 -13.77
CA ILE A 154 -3.16 8.11 -15.23
C ILE A 154 -2.52 6.83 -15.77
N LEU A 155 -1.46 6.34 -15.12
CA LEU A 155 -0.78 5.11 -15.52
C LEU A 155 -1.71 3.90 -15.46
N GLN A 156 -2.61 3.83 -14.48
CA GLN A 156 -3.61 2.77 -14.39
C GLN A 156 -4.80 2.95 -15.35
N GLY A 157 -4.83 4.02 -16.15
CA GLY A 157 -5.93 4.31 -17.08
C GLY A 157 -7.20 4.89 -16.42
N LYS A 158 -7.14 5.28 -15.14
CA LYS A 158 -8.27 5.79 -14.36
C LYS A 158 -8.49 7.29 -14.60
N GLY A 159 -8.97 7.65 -15.79
CA GLY A 159 -9.16 9.04 -16.21
C GLY A 159 -10.06 9.86 -15.27
N ASN A 160 -11.17 9.28 -14.80
CA ASN A 160 -12.08 9.96 -13.87
C ASN A 160 -11.41 10.22 -12.50
N ALA A 161 -10.77 9.20 -11.92
CA ALA A 161 -10.04 9.35 -10.65
C ALA A 161 -8.91 10.40 -10.76
N ALA A 162 -8.17 10.38 -11.88
CA ALA A 162 -7.14 11.38 -12.16
C ALA A 162 -7.72 12.80 -12.24
N ALA A 163 -8.84 12.98 -12.95
CA ALA A 163 -9.52 14.27 -13.03
C ALA A 163 -9.98 14.75 -11.65
N ILE A 164 -10.54 13.86 -10.83
CA ILE A 164 -10.97 14.19 -9.46
C ILE A 164 -9.77 14.56 -8.57
N GLU A 165 -8.68 13.78 -8.56
CA GLU A 165 -7.46 14.14 -7.80
C GLU A 165 -6.91 15.51 -8.23
N PHE A 166 -6.87 15.78 -9.54
CA PHE A 166 -6.43 17.06 -10.07
C PHE A 166 -7.36 18.21 -9.64
N SER A 167 -8.67 18.08 -9.80
CA SER A 167 -9.64 19.09 -9.37
C SER A 167 -9.55 19.36 -7.86
N ARG A 168 -9.45 18.30 -7.05
CA ARG A 168 -9.28 18.41 -5.61
C ARG A 168 -8.00 19.15 -5.24
N PHE A 169 -6.88 18.86 -5.93
CA PHE A 169 -5.63 19.58 -5.72
C PHE A 169 -5.77 21.08 -6.01
N ILE A 170 -6.38 21.45 -7.12
CA ILE A 170 -6.59 22.86 -7.48
C ILE A 170 -7.48 23.57 -6.45
N VAL A 171 -8.63 22.97 -6.12
CA VAL A 171 -9.61 23.54 -5.18
C VAL A 171 -9.02 23.68 -3.77
N ASN A 172 -8.37 22.63 -3.26
CA ASN A 172 -7.76 22.65 -1.93
C ASN A 172 -6.54 23.59 -1.88
N THR A 173 -5.77 23.72 -2.96
CA THR A 173 -4.62 24.64 -3.01
C THR A 173 -5.06 26.10 -3.07
N THR A 174 -6.12 26.41 -3.81
CA THR A 174 -6.60 27.79 -4.00
C THR A 174 -7.51 28.26 -2.86
N ILE A 175 -8.64 27.59 -2.68
CA ILE A 175 -9.66 27.94 -1.66
C ILE A 175 -9.26 27.38 -0.30
N GLY A 176 -8.67 26.19 -0.30
CA GLY A 176 -8.28 25.49 0.92
C GLY A 176 -6.97 25.97 1.57
N VAL A 177 -6.46 27.15 1.19
CA VAL A 177 -5.21 27.73 1.72
C VAL A 177 -4.06 26.73 1.56
N LEU A 178 -3.58 26.51 0.32
CA LEU A 178 -2.48 25.57 -0.01
C LEU A 178 -2.72 24.11 0.41
N GLY A 179 -3.98 23.73 0.69
CA GLY A 179 -4.36 22.39 1.10
C GLY A 179 -4.48 22.18 2.61
N PHE A 180 -4.33 23.21 3.44
CA PHE A 180 -4.60 23.09 4.89
C PHE A 180 -6.08 22.83 5.19
N ARG A 181 -6.99 23.34 4.35
CA ARG A 181 -8.43 23.02 4.37
C ARG A 181 -8.79 22.20 3.13
N ARG A 182 -9.91 21.49 3.20
CA ARG A 182 -10.40 20.60 2.14
C ARG A 182 -11.81 20.96 1.66
N PRO A 183 -12.02 22.16 1.08
CA PRO A 183 -13.32 22.54 0.54
C PRO A 183 -13.80 21.60 -0.57
N ALA A 184 -12.90 20.89 -1.25
CA ALA A 184 -13.30 19.87 -2.22
C ALA A 184 -14.06 18.69 -1.59
N ASP A 185 -13.92 18.42 -0.29
CA ASP A 185 -14.66 17.34 0.38
C ASP A 185 -16.14 17.69 0.60
N GLU A 186 -16.51 18.96 0.55
CA GLU A 186 -17.90 19.44 0.71
C GLU A 186 -18.72 19.25 -0.58
N LEU A 187 -18.07 18.88 -1.68
CA LEU A 187 -18.65 18.74 -3.00
C LEU A 187 -18.78 17.25 -3.36
N PRO A 188 -20.00 16.69 -3.49
CA PRO A 188 -20.21 15.27 -3.75
C PRO A 188 -19.51 14.75 -5.01
N GLN A 189 -19.42 15.58 -6.05
CA GLN A 189 -18.74 15.27 -7.31
C GLN A 189 -17.23 15.11 -7.18
N PHE A 190 -16.65 15.53 -6.05
CA PHE A 190 -15.23 15.40 -5.74
C PHE A 190 -14.99 14.40 -4.62
N ALA A 191 -15.86 13.40 -4.48
CA ALA A 191 -15.63 12.26 -3.60
C ALA A 191 -14.18 11.74 -3.80
N PRO A 192 -13.37 11.65 -2.73
CA PRO A 192 -11.97 11.31 -2.87
C PRO A 192 -11.83 9.89 -3.44
N PRO A 193 -11.10 9.70 -4.56
CA PRO A 193 -10.79 8.37 -5.05
C PRO A 193 -9.80 7.68 -4.11
N ASP A 194 -9.58 6.40 -4.37
CA ASP A 194 -8.55 5.63 -3.68
C ASP A 194 -7.17 6.22 -3.89
N ALA A 195 -6.33 6.10 -2.84
CA ALA A 195 -5.00 6.64 -2.88
C ALA A 195 -4.05 5.71 -3.66
N GLU A 196 -3.82 6.06 -4.91
CA GLU A 196 -2.94 5.30 -5.81
C GLU A 196 -1.44 5.52 -5.55
N ASP A 197 -0.67 4.45 -5.73
CA ASP A 197 0.79 4.43 -5.65
C ASP A 197 1.38 3.53 -6.75
N LEU A 198 2.68 3.66 -7.04
CA LEU A 198 3.30 2.91 -8.13
C LEU A 198 3.33 1.41 -7.87
N GLY A 199 3.32 0.97 -6.61
CA GLY A 199 3.18 -0.45 -6.28
C GLY A 199 1.84 -1.00 -6.75
N GLN A 200 0.75 -0.24 -6.58
CA GLN A 200 -0.58 -0.61 -7.09
C GLN A 200 -0.60 -0.61 -8.61
N THR A 201 0.01 0.40 -9.24
CA THR A 201 0.14 0.49 -10.71
C THR A 201 0.85 -0.73 -11.28
N LEU A 202 2.00 -1.12 -10.71
CA LEU A 202 2.73 -2.32 -11.13
C LEU A 202 1.88 -3.59 -10.91
N GLY A 203 1.13 -3.66 -9.81
CA GLY A 203 0.18 -4.75 -9.55
C GLY A 203 -0.92 -4.84 -10.59
N ASN A 204 -1.49 -3.70 -11.02
CA ASN A 204 -2.50 -3.62 -12.07
C ASN A 204 -1.98 -4.12 -13.43
N TYR A 205 -0.67 -4.00 -13.67
CA TYR A 205 -0.01 -4.56 -14.86
C TYR A 205 0.41 -6.04 -14.70
N GLY A 206 -0.04 -6.71 -13.64
CA GLY A 206 0.21 -8.14 -13.42
C GLY A 206 1.54 -8.45 -12.74
N LEU A 207 2.29 -7.46 -12.24
CA LEU A 207 3.46 -7.76 -11.41
C LEU A 207 3.00 -8.27 -10.04
N GLY A 208 3.34 -9.52 -9.73
CA GLY A 208 3.12 -10.11 -8.42
C GLY A 208 3.89 -9.41 -7.30
N ASN A 209 3.57 -9.75 -6.05
CA ASN A 209 4.19 -9.17 -4.87
C ASN A 209 5.73 -9.39 -4.83
N GLY A 210 6.22 -10.51 -5.35
CA GLY A 210 7.59 -10.97 -5.15
C GLY A 210 7.75 -11.55 -3.75
N PHE A 211 8.76 -11.13 -3.00
CA PHE A 211 8.94 -11.53 -1.61
C PHE A 211 8.53 -10.43 -0.62
N TYR A 212 8.16 -10.84 0.59
CA TYR A 212 7.85 -9.93 1.69
C TYR A 212 9.12 -9.37 2.32
N ILE A 213 9.12 -8.06 2.61
CA ILE A 213 10.23 -7.37 3.27
C ILE A 213 9.73 -6.35 4.29
N VAL A 214 10.34 -6.32 5.47
CA VAL A 214 10.11 -5.29 6.49
C VAL A 214 11.30 -4.33 6.47
N TRP A 215 11.02 -3.08 6.13
CA TRP A 215 12.02 -2.01 6.16
C TRP A 215 12.11 -1.40 7.56
N PRO A 216 13.32 -1.08 8.06
CA PRO A 216 13.44 -0.28 9.27
C PRO A 216 12.78 1.08 9.04
N ILE A 217 12.07 1.57 10.06
CA ILE A 217 11.30 2.81 10.11
C ILE A 217 10.06 2.82 9.20
N LEU A 218 10.18 2.34 7.97
CA LEU A 218 9.11 2.39 6.96
C LEU A 218 8.07 1.27 7.10
N GLY A 219 8.41 0.16 7.75
CA GLY A 219 7.49 -0.93 8.04
C GLY A 219 7.35 -1.97 6.91
N PRO A 220 6.22 -2.71 6.87
CA PRO A 220 6.02 -3.83 5.95
C PRO A 220 5.92 -3.38 4.49
N SER A 221 6.44 -4.22 3.60
CA SER A 221 6.46 -4.00 2.15
C SER A 221 6.57 -5.32 1.38
N THR A 222 6.39 -5.27 0.06
CA THR A 222 6.78 -6.35 -0.87
C THR A 222 7.91 -5.88 -1.77
N LEU A 223 8.55 -6.77 -2.54
CA LEU A 223 9.55 -6.36 -3.53
C LEU A 223 8.95 -5.36 -4.53
N ARG A 224 7.78 -5.66 -5.08
CA ARG A 224 7.04 -4.78 -5.98
C ARG A 224 6.75 -3.43 -5.33
N ASP A 225 6.20 -3.44 -4.12
CA ASP A 225 5.80 -2.20 -3.45
C ASP A 225 7.00 -1.37 -2.99
N SER A 226 8.16 -2.00 -2.75
CA SER A 226 9.42 -1.31 -2.47
C SER A 226 9.96 -0.60 -3.70
N ILE A 227 9.90 -1.24 -4.87
CA ILE A 227 10.22 -0.61 -6.17
C ILE A 227 9.23 0.52 -6.47
N GLY A 228 7.94 0.27 -6.22
CA GLY A 228 6.88 1.29 -6.35
C GLY A 228 7.20 2.53 -5.53
N ARG A 229 7.50 2.36 -4.23
CA ARG A 229 7.88 3.45 -3.34
C ARG A 229 9.12 4.21 -3.81
N ALA A 230 10.12 3.51 -4.37
CA ALA A 230 11.30 4.15 -4.93
C ALA A 230 10.96 5.01 -6.16
N GLY A 231 10.02 4.58 -7.00
CA GLY A 231 9.52 5.39 -8.11
C GLY A 231 8.68 6.59 -7.64
N ASP A 232 7.78 6.38 -6.68
CA ASP A 232 6.95 7.44 -6.09
C ASP A 232 7.80 8.53 -5.40
N PHE A 233 9.00 8.17 -4.90
CA PHE A 233 9.95 9.11 -4.31
C PHE A 233 10.32 10.26 -5.26
N PHE A 234 10.34 10.02 -6.58
CA PHE A 234 10.60 11.05 -7.61
C PHE A 234 9.42 11.98 -7.85
N LEU A 235 8.22 11.58 -7.46
CA LEU A 235 7.00 12.38 -7.58
C LEU A 235 6.65 13.09 -6.27
N ASP A 236 7.34 12.78 -5.18
CA ASP A 236 7.16 13.40 -3.88
C ASP A 236 7.91 14.74 -3.78
N PRO A 237 7.20 15.89 -3.67
CA PRO A 237 7.86 17.19 -3.53
C PRO A 237 8.75 17.29 -2.29
N VAL A 238 8.46 16.53 -1.22
CA VAL A 238 9.24 16.56 0.02
C VAL A 238 10.66 16.02 -0.19
N SER A 239 10.86 15.10 -1.14
CA SER A 239 12.19 14.56 -1.51
C SER A 239 13.15 15.62 -2.04
N TYR A 240 12.62 16.73 -2.55
CA TYR A 240 13.39 17.81 -3.16
C TYR A 240 13.74 18.94 -2.19
N VAL A 241 13.24 18.89 -0.95
CA VAL A 241 13.60 19.88 0.07
C VAL A 241 15.08 19.71 0.47
N GLU A 242 15.78 20.84 0.53
CA GLU A 242 17.17 20.89 0.96
C GLU A 242 17.33 21.73 2.25
N PRO A 243 18.23 21.32 3.16
CA PRO A 243 19.10 20.15 3.06
C PRO A 243 18.35 18.83 3.35
N THR A 244 18.97 17.68 3.12
CA THR A 244 18.32 16.36 3.26
C THR A 244 17.76 16.14 4.68
N GLU A 245 18.44 16.67 5.70
CA GLU A 245 18.00 16.63 7.10
C GLU A 245 16.66 17.35 7.28
N ALA A 246 16.41 18.42 6.53
CA ALA A 246 15.12 19.12 6.56
C ALA A 246 14.02 18.27 5.92
N SER A 247 14.28 17.60 4.80
CA SER A 247 13.34 16.65 4.18
C SER A 247 12.97 15.51 5.13
N LEU A 248 13.97 14.92 5.79
CA LEU A 248 13.77 13.86 6.79
C LEU A 248 12.99 14.39 8.01
N GLY A 249 13.30 15.60 8.48
CA GLY A 249 12.55 16.25 9.56
C GLY A 249 11.09 16.49 9.21
N ILE A 250 10.79 16.93 7.98
CA ILE A 250 9.43 17.11 7.46
C ILE A 250 8.67 15.79 7.42
N ARG A 251 9.28 14.71 6.90
CA ARG A 251 8.67 13.36 6.89
C ARG A 251 8.45 12.81 8.29
N GLY A 252 9.42 13.01 9.19
CA GLY A 252 9.31 12.64 10.59
C GLY A 252 8.16 13.39 11.29
N PHE A 253 8.04 14.69 11.03
CA PHE A 253 6.95 15.51 11.55
C PHE A 253 5.58 15.04 11.05
N ASP A 254 5.43 14.76 9.74
CA ASP A 254 4.19 14.20 9.21
C ASP A 254 3.86 12.83 9.86
N THR A 255 4.87 12.00 10.09
CA THR A 255 4.72 10.70 10.76
C THR A 255 4.20 10.88 12.20
N VAL A 256 4.76 11.82 12.97
CA VAL A 256 4.29 12.18 14.32
C VAL A 256 2.88 12.74 14.27
N ASN A 257 2.59 13.64 13.33
CA ASN A 257 1.28 14.25 13.16
C ASN A 257 0.20 13.20 12.85
N ASN A 258 0.46 12.27 11.92
CA ASN A 258 -0.45 11.18 11.60
C ASN A 258 -0.63 10.21 12.78
N THR A 259 0.46 9.88 13.48
CA THR A 259 0.40 9.00 14.66
C THR A 259 -0.46 9.60 15.77
N SER A 260 -0.48 10.93 15.92
CA SER A 260 -1.27 11.62 16.94
C SER A 260 -2.79 11.33 16.87
N PHE A 261 -3.29 10.92 15.70
CA PHE A 261 -4.70 10.54 15.49
C PHE A 261 -5.00 9.06 15.76
N ARG A 262 -3.96 8.22 15.89
CA ARG A 262 -4.05 6.75 15.88
C ARG A 262 -3.35 6.11 17.07
N ILE A 263 -3.18 6.87 18.14
CA ILE A 263 -2.56 6.40 19.38
C ILE A 263 -3.47 5.33 19.98
N GLY A 264 -2.99 4.10 20.16
CA GLY A 264 -3.78 2.98 20.65
C GLY A 264 -4.08 1.92 19.60
N ASP A 265 -4.12 2.29 18.31
CA ASP A 265 -4.48 1.37 17.21
C ASP A 265 -3.48 0.19 17.15
N TYR A 266 -2.19 0.50 17.11
CA TYR A 266 -1.13 -0.49 16.99
C TYR A 266 -1.04 -1.39 18.23
N GLU A 267 -1.24 -0.82 19.42
CA GLU A 267 -1.24 -1.60 20.66
C GLU A 267 -2.44 -2.54 20.75
N SER A 268 -3.60 -2.10 20.28
CA SER A 268 -4.81 -2.92 20.25
C SER A 268 -4.62 -4.10 19.29
N PHE A 269 -4.13 -3.81 18.08
CA PHE A 269 -3.75 -4.83 17.09
C PHE A 269 -2.73 -5.83 17.64
N LYS A 270 -1.66 -5.34 18.28
CA LYS A 270 -0.61 -6.21 18.84
C LYS A 270 -1.12 -7.10 19.96
N LYS A 271 -2.07 -6.62 20.77
CA LYS A 271 -2.66 -7.38 21.88
C LYS A 271 -3.63 -8.47 21.41
N SER A 272 -4.32 -8.24 20.29
CA SER A 272 -5.27 -9.22 19.73
C SER A 272 -4.58 -10.33 18.93
N ALA A 273 -3.35 -10.10 18.44
CA ALA A 273 -2.63 -11.06 17.63
C ALA A 273 -1.82 -12.06 18.48
N ILE A 274 -1.96 -13.36 18.17
CA ILE A 274 -1.13 -14.43 18.76
C ILE A 274 0.33 -14.27 18.31
N ASP A 275 0.53 -14.08 17.00
CA ASP A 275 1.82 -13.69 16.43
C ASP A 275 1.68 -12.34 15.71
N PRO A 276 2.03 -11.23 16.37
CA PRO A 276 1.91 -9.89 15.81
C PRO A 276 2.70 -9.67 14.52
N TYR A 277 3.78 -10.41 14.30
CA TYR A 277 4.57 -10.27 13.07
C TYR A 277 3.82 -10.89 11.89
N THR A 278 3.41 -12.15 12.03
CA THR A 278 2.66 -12.89 11.00
C THR A 278 1.33 -12.20 10.71
N ALA A 279 0.58 -11.81 11.75
CA ALA A 279 -0.66 -11.07 11.58
C ALA A 279 -0.46 -9.74 10.82
N LEU A 280 0.64 -9.01 11.09
CA LEU A 280 0.90 -7.75 10.40
C LEU A 280 1.23 -7.97 8.92
N ARG A 281 2.00 -9.02 8.62
CA ARG A 281 2.29 -9.43 7.24
C ARG A 281 1.01 -9.75 6.49
N ASP A 282 0.17 -10.62 7.06
CA ASP A 282 -1.02 -11.12 6.39
C ASP A 282 -2.03 -9.99 6.15
N VAL A 283 -2.26 -9.13 7.15
CA VAL A 283 -3.09 -7.92 7.00
C VAL A 283 -2.51 -6.97 5.95
N TYR A 284 -1.19 -6.77 5.94
CA TYR A 284 -0.56 -5.91 4.93
C TYR A 284 -0.81 -6.45 3.51
N LEU A 285 -0.63 -7.75 3.29
CA LEU A 285 -0.85 -8.39 1.99
C LEU A 285 -2.31 -8.32 1.55
N GLN A 286 -3.25 -8.60 2.46
CA GLN A 286 -4.69 -8.51 2.19
C GLN A 286 -5.09 -7.07 1.80
N VAL A 287 -4.62 -6.07 2.56
CA VAL A 287 -4.90 -4.65 2.25
C VAL A 287 -4.30 -4.25 0.90
N ARG A 288 -3.09 -4.73 0.56
CA ARG A 288 -2.47 -4.43 -0.74
C ARG A 288 -3.22 -5.08 -1.89
N GLU A 289 -3.63 -6.33 -1.74
CA GLU A 289 -4.41 -7.03 -2.75
C GLU A 289 -5.76 -6.36 -2.98
N ASN A 290 -6.47 -6.00 -1.90
CA ASN A 290 -7.75 -5.29 -2.00
C ASN A 290 -7.61 -3.95 -2.73
N LYS A 291 -6.52 -3.21 -2.49
CA LYS A 291 -6.22 -1.97 -3.20
C LYS A 291 -5.96 -2.17 -4.69
N ILE A 292 -5.46 -3.34 -5.11
CA ILE A 292 -5.20 -3.64 -6.51
C ILE A 292 -6.45 -4.20 -7.20
N LYS A 293 -7.24 -5.01 -6.48
CA LYS A 293 -8.48 -5.63 -6.99
C LYS A 293 -9.62 -4.63 -7.09
N ASN A 294 -9.76 -3.70 -6.15
CA ASN A 294 -10.77 -2.63 -6.18
C ASN A 294 -10.50 -1.56 -7.25
N ASN A 295 -9.70 -1.88 -8.28
CA ASN A 295 -9.36 -1.01 -9.40
C ASN A 295 -10.33 -1.11 -10.59
N PHE A 296 -11.38 -1.95 -10.50
CA PHE A 296 -12.39 -2.17 -11.54
C PHE A 296 -13.81 -1.95 -11.01
#